data_AF-A0AAD3RNI3-F1
#
_entry.id   AF-A0AAD3RNI3-F1
#
_cell.length_a   1.000
_cell.length_b   1.000
_cell.length_c   1.000
_cell.angle_alpha   90.00
_cell.angle_beta   90.00
_cell.angle_gamma   90.00
#
_symmetry.space_group_name_H-M   'P 1'
#
loop_
_entity.id
_entity.type
_entity.pdbx_description
1 polymer ?
#
loop_
_entity_poly.entity_id
_entity_poly.type
_entity_poly.pdbx_seq_one_letter_code
_entity_poly.pdbx_strand_id
1 'polypeptide(L)'
;MALRDELLKSIWHAFTALDVDKSGKVSKSQLKVLSHNLCTVMKIPHDPVALEEHFKDDDEGPVSNQGYMPYLNKFILDKVSQQL
;
A
#
# COMPACT_ATOMS: atom_id res chain seq x y z
N MET A 1 -13.83 -13.22 -1.89
CA MET A 1 -13.21 -13.01 -3.22
C MET A 1 -13.61 -11.67 -3.80
N ALA A 2 -14.90 -11.39 -4.04
CA ALA A 2 -15.35 -10.10 -4.63
C ALA A 2 -14.83 -8.83 -3.91
N LEU A 3 -14.94 -8.74 -2.58
CA LEU A 3 -14.46 -7.55 -1.85
C LEU A 3 -12.95 -7.34 -1.97
N ARG A 4 -12.15 -8.42 -1.93
CA ARG A 4 -10.70 -8.32 -2.08
C ARG A 4 -10.36 -7.78 -3.45
N ASP A 5 -11.06 -8.23 -4.49
CA ASP A 5 -10.85 -7.79 -5.87
C ASP A 5 -11.27 -6.32 -6.08
N GLU A 6 -12.38 -5.89 -5.46
CA GLU A 6 -12.83 -4.49 -5.48
C GLU A 6 -11.86 -3.55 -4.75
N LEU A 7 -11.34 -3.97 -3.60
CA LEU A 7 -10.31 -3.23 -2.86
C LEU A 7 -9.03 -3.13 -3.68
N LEU A 8 -8.58 -4.25 -4.26
CA LEU A 8 -7.41 -4.30 -5.14
C LEU A 8 -7.57 -3.34 -6.31
N LYS A 9 -8.73 -3.31 -6.95
CA LYS A 9 -9.02 -2.37 -8.04
C LYS A 9 -8.93 -0.92 -7.57
N SER A 10 -9.48 -0.60 -6.41
CA SER A 10 -9.45 0.76 -5.84
C SER A 10 -8.02 1.19 -5.47
N ILE A 11 -7.26 0.29 -4.85
CA ILE A 11 -5.84 0.52 -4.52
C ILE A 11 -5.01 0.68 -5.79
N TRP A 12 -5.31 -0.09 -6.84
CA TRP A 12 -4.65 0.03 -8.12
C TRP A 12 -4.89 1.40 -8.77
N HIS A 13 -6.12 1.91 -8.74
CA HIS A 13 -6.41 3.27 -9.19
C HIS A 13 -5.62 4.32 -8.43
N ALA A 14 -5.48 4.18 -7.10
CA ALA A 14 -4.65 5.07 -6.30
C ALA A 14 -3.17 4.99 -6.69
N PHE A 15 -2.64 3.78 -6.92
CA PHE A 15 -1.26 3.60 -7.38
C PHE A 15 -1.03 4.27 -8.74
N THR A 16 -1.91 4.02 -9.72
CA THR A 16 -1.80 4.65 -11.05
C THR A 16 -1.90 6.18 -10.98
N ALA A 17 -2.67 6.73 -10.04
CA ALA A 17 -2.73 8.18 -9.82
C ALA A 17 -1.43 8.76 -9.23
N LEU A 18 -0.66 7.95 -8.48
CA LEU A 18 0.63 8.32 -7.93
C LEU A 18 1.80 8.14 -8.92
N ASP A 19 1.67 7.18 -9.85
CA ASP A 19 2.60 6.90 -10.95
C ASP A 19 2.42 7.90 -12.10
N VAL A 20 2.67 9.19 -11.80
CA VAL A 20 2.41 10.32 -12.72
C VAL A 20 3.21 10.21 -14.02
N ASP A 21 4.43 9.66 -13.94
CA ASP A 21 5.31 9.46 -15.09
C ASP A 21 5.04 8.15 -15.85
N LYS A 22 4.10 7.33 -15.36
CA LYS A 22 3.73 6.02 -15.93
C LYS A 22 4.93 5.07 -16.03
N SER A 23 5.88 5.19 -15.12
CA SER A 23 7.05 4.30 -15.02
C SER A 23 6.72 2.93 -14.44
N GLY A 24 5.53 2.78 -13.85
CA GLY A 24 5.13 1.60 -13.09
C GLY A 24 5.71 1.60 -11.66
N LYS A 25 6.27 2.73 -11.22
CA LYS A 25 6.93 2.87 -9.91
C LYS A 25 6.43 4.13 -9.20
N VAL A 26 6.38 4.05 -7.88
CA VAL A 26 5.92 5.15 -7.01
C VAL A 26 6.95 5.32 -5.89
N SER A 27 7.15 6.56 -5.42
CA SER A 27 8.11 6.80 -4.34
C SER A 27 7.69 6.12 -3.03
N LYS A 28 8.68 5.73 -2.20
CA LYS A 28 8.42 5.13 -0.87
C LYS A 28 7.56 6.04 0.00
N SER A 29 7.77 7.35 -0.03
CA SER A 29 6.97 8.32 0.73
C SER A 29 5.50 8.37 0.30
N GLN A 30 5.22 8.32 -1.01
CA GLN A 30 3.85 8.24 -1.52
C GLN A 30 3.16 6.92 -1.12
N LEU A 31 3.87 5.79 -1.20
CA LEU A 31 3.33 4.49 -0.77
C LEU A 31 3.11 4.43 0.74
N LYS A 32 3.96 5.08 1.54
CA LYS A 32 3.76 5.22 2.98
C LYS A 32 2.45 5.95 3.30
N VAL A 33 2.22 7.09 2.65
CA VAL A 33 0.98 7.87 2.82
C VAL A 33 -0.24 7.07 2.38
N LEU A 34 -0.17 6.40 1.22
CA LEU A 34 -1.25 5.53 0.75
C LEU A 34 -1.55 4.40 1.76
N SER A 35 -0.51 3.72 2.25
CA SER A 35 -0.61 2.63 3.22
C SER A 35 -1.24 3.09 4.53
N HIS A 36 -0.78 4.22 5.06
CA HIS A 36 -1.33 4.83 6.27
C HIS A 36 -2.82 5.17 6.12
N ASN A 37 -3.21 5.77 5.00
CA ASN A 37 -4.58 6.14 4.71
C ASN A 37 -5.49 4.90 4.61
N LEU A 38 -5.01 3.85 3.92
CA LEU A 38 -5.73 2.58 3.82
C LEU A 38 -5.97 1.95 5.19
N CYS A 39 -4.93 1.87 6.03
CA CYS A 39 -5.08 1.35 7.39
C CYS A 39 -6.05 2.19 8.22
N THR A 40 -6.00 3.51 8.11
CA THR A 40 -6.86 4.43 8.86
C THR A 40 -8.33 4.28 8.46
N VAL A 41 -8.63 4.35 7.16
CA VAL A 41 -10.01 4.27 6.64
C VAL A 41 -10.63 2.90 6.90
N MET A 42 -9.83 1.83 6.79
CA MET A 42 -10.29 0.46 7.05
C MET A 42 -10.18 0.05 8.53
N LYS A 43 -9.81 0.97 9.43
CA LYS A 43 -9.65 0.71 10.87
C LYS A 43 -8.75 -0.50 11.17
N ILE A 44 -7.68 -0.64 10.39
CA ILE A 44 -6.66 -1.68 10.58
C ILE A 44 -5.64 -1.16 11.61
N PRO A 45 -5.50 -1.83 12.77
CA PRO A 45 -4.43 -1.52 13.70
C PRO A 45 -3.08 -1.74 13.01
N HIS A 46 -2.26 -0.69 12.95
CA HIS A 46 -0.93 -0.74 12.38
C HIS A 46 0.05 -0.04 13.33
N ASP A 47 1.27 -0.55 13.38
CA ASP A 47 2.36 0.07 14.12
C ASP A 47 2.97 1.19 13.25
N PRO A 48 2.90 2.47 13.68
CA PRO A 48 3.49 3.58 12.94
C PRO A 48 5.01 3.42 12.76
N VAL A 49 5.71 2.80 13.71
CA VAL A 49 7.16 2.59 13.63
C VAL A 49 7.48 1.58 12.54
N ALA A 50 6.79 0.43 12.54
CA ALA A 50 6.98 -0.58 11.50
C ALA A 50 6.64 -0.05 10.09
N LEU A 51 5.65 0.85 9.98
CA LEU A 51 5.32 1.53 8.73
C LEU A 51 6.46 2.46 8.28
N GLU A 52 6.99 3.29 9.17
CA GLU A 52 8.14 4.16 8.88
C GLU A 52 9.38 3.36 8.49
N GLU A 53 9.70 2.29 9.21
CA GLU A 53 10.86 1.44 8.91
C GLU A 53 10.74 0.74 7.55
N HIS A 54 9.53 0.31 7.16
CA HIS A 54 9.30 -0.35 5.88
C HIS A 54 9.48 0.59 4.68
N PHE A 55 9.09 1.86 4.84
CA PHE A 55 9.18 2.87 3.79
C PHE A 55 10.30 3.87 4.03
N LYS A 56 11.30 3.49 4.84
CA LYS A 56 12.46 4.34 5.09
C LYS A 56 13.16 4.68 3.79
N ASP A 57 13.72 5.87 3.75
CA ASP A 57 14.60 6.29 2.65
C ASP A 57 15.96 5.65 2.87
N ASP A 58 16.32 4.71 1.99
CA ASP A 58 17.54 3.88 2.05
C ASP A 58 18.26 3.83 0.69
N ASP A 59 18.01 4.84 -0.15
CA ASP A 59 18.54 4.96 -1.52
C ASP A 59 18.10 3.86 -2.51
N GLU A 60 17.19 2.93 -2.13
CA GLU A 60 16.69 1.88 -3.04
C GLU A 60 15.72 2.41 -4.13
N GLY A 61 15.42 3.70 -4.11
CA GLY A 61 14.62 4.36 -5.15
C GLY A 61 13.13 3.96 -5.13
N PRO A 62 12.41 4.26 -6.22
CA PRO A 62 10.96 4.08 -6.27
C PRO A 62 10.55 2.62 -6.39
N VAL A 63 9.42 2.28 -5.77
CA VAL A 63 8.92 0.93 -5.60
C VAL A 63 7.89 0.62 -6.69
N SER A 64 8.04 -0.54 -7.34
CA SER A 64 7.07 -1.01 -8.33
C SER A 64 5.78 -1.52 -7.68
N ASN A 65 4.73 -1.64 -8.48
CA ASN A 65 3.49 -2.29 -8.05
C ASN A 65 3.70 -3.71 -7.48
N GLN A 66 4.53 -4.51 -8.14
CA GLN A 66 4.90 -5.84 -7.70
C GLN A 66 5.70 -5.81 -6.40
N GLY A 67 6.56 -4.81 -6.22
CA GLY A 67 7.32 -4.61 -4.97
C GLY A 67 6.44 -4.20 -3.79
N TYR A 68 5.37 -3.45 -4.04
CA TYR A 68 4.40 -3.05 -3.01
C TYR A 68 3.46 -4.20 -2.60
N MET A 69 3.22 -5.15 -3.50
CA MET A 69 2.20 -6.19 -3.32
C MET A 69 2.40 -7.10 -2.10
N PRO A 70 3.62 -7.54 -1.75
CA PRO A 70 3.87 -8.30 -0.53
C PRO A 70 3.44 -7.54 0.74
N TYR A 71 3.76 -6.25 0.81
CA TYR A 71 3.34 -5.39 1.92
C TYR A 71 1.82 -5.27 1.95
N LEU A 72 1.21 -4.92 0.81
CA LEU A 72 -0.22 -4.71 0.70
C LEU A 72 -1.02 -5.95 1.13
N ASN A 73 -0.60 -7.14 0.71
CA ASN A 73 -1.26 -8.38 1.12
C ASN A 73 -1.17 -8.59 2.63
N LYS A 74 0.06 -8.58 3.17
CA LYS A 74 0.33 -8.95 4.57
C LYS A 74 -0.28 -7.99 5.58
N PHE A 75 -0.18 -6.69 5.33
CA PHE A 75 -0.51 -5.68 6.33
C PHE A 75 -1.89 -5.07 6.14
N ILE A 76 -2.48 -5.19 4.94
CA ILE A 76 -3.76 -4.57 4.62
C ILE A 76 -4.79 -5.63 4.23
N LEU A 77 -4.62 -6.32 3.10
CA LEU A 77 -5.69 -7.17 2.54
C LEU A 77 -6.01 -8.38 3.42
N ASP A 78 -4.99 -9.00 4.01
CA ASP A 78 -5.19 -10.15 4.91
C ASP A 78 -5.84 -9.73 6.23
N LYS A 79 -5.63 -8.48 6.67
CA LYS A 79 -6.25 -7.93 7.88
C LYS A 79 -7.71 -7.56 7.67
N VAL A 80 -8.05 -6.97 6.51
CA VAL A 80 -9.45 -6.71 6.14
C VAL A 80 -10.23 -8.01 6.01
N SER A 81 -9.62 -9.03 5.42
CA SER A 81 -10.25 -10.35 5.25
C SER A 81 -10.54 -11.08 6.58
N GLN A 82 -9.89 -10.67 7.69
CA GLN A 82 -10.12 -11.23 9.04
C GLN A 82 -11.21 -10.48 9.83
N GLN A 83 -11.63 -9.30 9.36
CA GLN A 83 -12.62 -8.46 10.05
C GLN A 83 -14.06 -8.67 9.55
N LEU A 84 -14.26 -9.59 8.60
CA LEU A 84 -15.55 -9.99 8.01
C LEU A 84 -15.77 -11.48 8.22
#